data_AF-A0AAP5LQQ6-F1
#
_entry.id   AF-A0AAP5LQQ6-F1
#
_cell.length_a   1.000
_cell.length_b   1.000
_cell.length_c   1.000
_cell.angle_alpha   90.00
_cell.angle_beta   90.00
_cell.angle_gamma   90.00
#
_symmetry.space_group_name_H-M   'P 1'
#
loop_
_entity.id
_entity.type
_entity.pdbx_description
1 polymer ?
#
loop_
_entity_poly.entity_id
_entity_poly.type
_entity_poly.pdbx_seq_one_letter_code
_entity_poly.pdbx_strand_id
1 'polypeptide(L)'
;MPDLLLVLFLFNLSLFLLHEMDAIRRSEWRLFIVLKDMEDDKAFKYFTWIHLPLYTVILSLLFSSYQSITFWVLDIFFIIHTVLHVFFEKHPRNEFKNSFSKSIIYFMGLGATIHLIWLALQ
;
A
#
# COMPACT_ATOMS: atom_id res chain seq x y z
N MET A 1 14.23 21.98 6.83
CA MET A 1 12.83 21.49 6.83
C MET A 1 12.71 20.47 5.72
N PRO A 2 11.96 19.36 5.89
CA PRO A 2 11.76 18.42 4.80
C PRO A 2 11.11 19.16 3.62
N ASP A 3 11.56 18.86 2.41
CA ASP A 3 10.91 19.40 1.22
C ASP A 3 9.48 18.85 1.10
N LEU A 4 8.62 19.60 0.41
CA LEU A 4 7.19 19.26 0.32
C LEU A 4 6.94 17.96 -0.47
N LEU A 5 7.87 17.61 -1.37
CA LEU A 5 7.84 16.37 -2.13
C LEU A 5 7.98 15.17 -1.18
N LEU A 6 9.01 15.18 -0.31
CA LEU A 6 9.23 14.17 0.72
C LEU A 6 8.06 14.09 1.69
N VAL A 7 7.48 15.21 2.13
CA VAL A 7 6.32 15.19 3.04
C VAL A 7 5.12 14.52 2.37
N LEU A 8 4.84 14.84 1.10
CA LEU A 8 3.75 14.22 0.36
C LEU A 8 3.99 12.72 0.15
N PHE A 9 5.21 12.32 -0.19
CA PHE A 9 5.58 10.90 -0.28
C PHE A 9 5.35 10.16 1.04
N LEU A 10 5.83 10.71 2.15
CA LEU A 10 5.69 10.10 3.48
C LEU A 10 4.22 10.00 3.90
N PHE A 11 3.39 10.97 3.50
CA PHE A 11 1.94 10.90 3.72
C PHE A 11 1.31 9.73 2.92
N ASN A 12 1.68 9.56 1.64
CA ASN A 12 1.21 8.43 0.83
C ASN A 12 1.68 7.08 1.38
N LEU A 13 2.95 6.97 1.78
CA LEU A 13 3.48 5.78 2.44
C LEU A 13 2.74 5.49 3.76
N SER A 14 2.41 6.53 4.53
CA SER A 14 1.63 6.36 5.77
C SER A 14 0.20 5.87 5.49
N LEU A 15 -0.43 6.33 4.41
CA LEU A 15 -1.74 5.81 3.98
C LEU A 15 -1.64 4.33 3.57
N PHE A 16 -0.57 3.94 2.88
CA PHE A 16 -0.30 2.53 2.57
C PHE A 16 -0.16 1.68 3.84
N LEU A 17 0.68 2.10 4.80
CA LEU A 17 0.84 1.37 6.07
C LEU A 17 -0.47 1.30 6.87
N LEU A 18 -1.27 2.36 6.85
CA LEU A 18 -2.59 2.38 7.48
C LEU A 18 -3.58 1.44 6.77
N HIS A 19 -3.51 1.36 5.44
CA HIS A 19 -4.27 0.41 4.65
C HIS A 19 -3.90 -1.03 5.03
N GLU A 20 -2.61 -1.36 5.21
CA GLU A 20 -2.19 -2.70 5.62
C GLU A 20 -2.72 -3.10 7.00
N MET A 21 -2.84 -2.14 7.94
CA MET A 21 -3.50 -2.39 9.23
C MET A 21 -4.99 -2.75 9.06
N ASP A 22 -5.68 -2.05 8.15
CA ASP A 22 -7.07 -2.35 7.82
C ASP A 22 -7.18 -3.66 7.02
N ALA A 23 -6.21 -3.99 6.16
CA ALA A 23 -6.14 -5.25 5.42
C ALA A 23 -6.03 -6.45 6.36
N ILE A 24 -5.24 -6.33 7.43
CA ILE A 24 -5.18 -7.33 8.49
C ILE A 24 -6.55 -7.50 9.15
N ARG A 25 -7.21 -6.39 9.52
CA ARG A 25 -8.55 -6.41 10.12
C ARG A 25 -9.61 -7.01 9.19
N ARG A 26 -9.46 -6.82 7.87
CA ARG A 26 -10.38 -7.25 6.82
C ARG A 26 -10.02 -8.60 6.20
N SER A 27 -9.00 -9.27 6.73
CA SER A 27 -8.55 -10.59 6.26
C SER A 27 -8.24 -10.63 4.76
N GLU A 28 -7.54 -9.60 4.26
CA GLU A 28 -7.24 -9.46 2.83
C GLU A 28 -6.50 -10.67 2.23
N TRP A 29 -5.75 -11.42 3.04
CA TRP A 29 -5.11 -12.68 2.64
C TRP A 29 -6.08 -13.67 1.95
N ARG A 30 -7.39 -13.58 2.20
CA ARG A 30 -8.43 -14.40 1.54
C ARG A 30 -8.61 -14.08 0.04
N LEU A 31 -8.08 -12.96 -0.43
CA LEU A 31 -8.02 -12.56 -1.85
C LEU A 31 -6.77 -13.07 -2.55
N PHE A 32 -5.67 -13.31 -1.83
CA PHE A 32 -4.40 -13.74 -2.43
C PHE A 32 -4.47 -15.20 -2.91
N ILE A 33 -4.02 -15.45 -4.14
CA ILE A 33 -4.09 -16.77 -4.78
C ILE A 33 -3.47 -17.88 -3.92
N VAL A 34 -2.36 -17.61 -3.24
CA VAL A 34 -1.64 -18.58 -2.40
C VAL A 34 -2.23 -18.69 -0.99
N LEU A 35 -2.57 -17.56 -0.36
CA LEU A 35 -2.98 -17.53 1.05
C LEU A 35 -4.45 -17.91 1.25
N LYS A 36 -5.29 -17.76 0.22
CA LYS A 36 -6.74 -18.01 0.30
C LYS A 36 -7.14 -19.44 0.63
N ASP A 37 -6.25 -20.41 0.40
CA ASP A 37 -6.49 -21.84 0.60
C ASP A 37 -5.82 -22.36 1.89
N MET A 38 -5.14 -21.48 2.63
CA MET A 38 -4.52 -21.81 3.92
C MET A 38 -5.54 -21.71 5.07
N GLU A 39 -5.26 -22.40 6.17
CA GLU A 39 -5.97 -22.17 7.43
C GLU A 39 -5.84 -20.70 7.86
N ASP A 40 -6.93 -20.09 8.32
CA ASP A 40 -7.03 -18.63 8.50
C ASP A 40 -5.99 -18.08 9.48
N ASP A 41 -5.75 -18.75 10.61
CA ASP A 41 -4.71 -18.35 11.59
C ASP A 41 -3.30 -18.44 10.99
N LYS A 42 -3.04 -19.47 10.18
CA LYS A 42 -1.78 -19.63 9.47
C LYS A 42 -1.61 -18.52 8.43
N ALA A 43 -2.64 -18.26 7.62
CA ALA A 43 -2.64 -17.21 6.61
C ALA A 43 -2.40 -15.82 7.22
N PHE A 44 -3.10 -15.49 8.31
CA PHE A 44 -2.90 -14.27 9.10
C PHE A 44 -1.44 -14.11 9.55
N LYS A 45 -0.83 -15.16 10.12
CA LYS A 45 0.56 -15.14 10.57
C LYS A 45 1.53 -14.88 9.43
N TYR A 46 1.41 -15.59 8.31
CA TYR A 46 2.28 -15.37 7.15
C TYR A 46 2.08 -13.99 6.53
N PHE A 47 0.83 -13.57 6.34
CA PHE A 47 0.51 -12.23 5.85
C PHE A 47 1.21 -11.18 6.71
N THR A 48 0.98 -11.19 8.03
CA THR A 48 1.58 -10.23 8.95
C THR A 48 3.11 -10.29 8.98
N TRP A 49 3.71 -11.49 9.04
CA TRP A 49 5.17 -11.63 9.12
C TRP A 49 5.90 -11.19 7.86
N ILE A 50 5.28 -11.31 6.67
CA ILE A 50 5.89 -10.87 5.40
C ILE A 50 5.95 -9.33 5.32
N HIS A 51 5.06 -8.62 6.00
CA HIS A 51 5.09 -7.15 6.01
C HIS A 51 6.31 -6.59 6.75
N LEU A 52 6.80 -7.26 7.80
CA LEU A 52 7.98 -6.79 8.53
C LEU A 52 9.25 -6.67 7.65
N PRO A 53 9.70 -7.70 6.92
CA PRO A 53 10.82 -7.57 6.00
C PRO A 53 10.50 -6.62 4.84
N LEU A 54 9.26 -6.59 4.34
CA LEU A 54 8.84 -5.63 3.31
C LEU A 54 9.07 -4.18 3.77
N TYR A 55 8.59 -3.82 4.97
CA TYR A 55 8.78 -2.49 5.55
C TYR A 55 10.25 -2.19 5.80
N THR A 56 11.01 -3.17 6.26
CA THR A 56 12.46 -3.03 6.48
C THR A 56 13.18 -2.67 5.17
N VAL A 57 12.86 -3.37 4.08
CA VAL A 57 13.43 -3.09 2.75
C VAL A 57 13.01 -1.71 2.24
N ILE A 58 11.72 -1.39 2.29
CA ILE A 58 11.19 -0.08 1.84
C ILE A 58 11.90 1.06 2.58
N LEU A 59 11.95 1.01 3.91
CA LEU A 59 12.57 2.06 4.71
C LEU A 59 14.09 2.12 4.49
N SER A 60 14.76 0.97 4.35
CA SER A 60 16.20 0.95 4.06
C SER A 60 16.53 1.62 2.72
N LEU A 61 15.73 1.37 1.68
CA LEU A 61 15.92 1.99 0.36
C LEU A 61 15.58 3.49 0.38
N LEU A 62 14.52 3.87 1.10
CA LEU A 62 14.10 5.25 1.30
C LEU A 62 15.19 6.12 1.95
N PHE A 63 15.93 5.58 2.91
CA PHE A 63 17.03 6.27 3.61
C PHE A 63 18.42 5.99 3.01
N SER A 64 18.47 5.58 1.75
CA SER A 64 19.73 5.30 1.02
C SER A 64 19.86 6.19 -0.21
N SER A 65 20.96 6.01 -0.97
CA SER A 65 21.14 6.60 -2.30
C SER A 65 20.05 6.22 -3.32
N TYR A 66 19.21 5.22 -3.02
CA TYR A 66 18.12 4.77 -3.88
C TYR A 66 16.79 5.49 -3.63
N GLN A 67 16.77 6.56 -2.82
CA GLN A 67 15.56 7.28 -2.44
C GLN A 67 14.67 7.69 -3.63
N SER A 68 15.23 8.33 -4.66
CA SER A 68 14.45 8.78 -5.82
C SER A 68 13.83 7.61 -6.60
N ILE A 69 14.58 6.52 -6.79
CA ILE A 69 14.06 5.29 -7.41
C ILE A 69 12.94 4.69 -6.57
N THR A 70 13.10 4.72 -5.23
CA THR A 70 12.09 4.23 -4.28
C THR A 70 10.79 5.01 -4.40
N PHE A 71 10.86 6.33 -4.60
CA PHE A 71 9.68 7.17 -4.84
C PHE A 71 8.91 6.71 -6.09
N TRP A 72 9.59 6.64 -7.24
CA TRP A 72 8.99 6.20 -8.50
C TRP A 72 8.34 4.81 -8.38
N VAL A 73 9.06 3.85 -7.81
CA VAL A 73 8.57 2.47 -7.68
C VAL A 73 7.35 2.40 -6.77
N LEU A 74 7.39 3.05 -5.60
CA LEU A 74 6.27 3.01 -4.67
C LEU A 74 5.05 3.79 -5.15
N ASP A 75 5.21 4.93 -5.83
CA ASP A 75 4.07 5.65 -6.40
C ASP A 75 3.35 4.81 -7.46
N ILE A 76 4.11 4.21 -8.39
CA ILE A 76 3.54 3.31 -9.42
C ILE A 76 2.83 2.14 -8.74
N PHE A 77 3.46 1.54 -7.73
CA PHE A 77 2.85 0.46 -6.95
C PHE A 77 1.55 0.90 -6.28
N PHE A 78 1.51 2.04 -5.58
CA PHE A 78 0.31 2.55 -4.92
C PHE A 78 -0.83 2.82 -5.90
N ILE A 79 -0.53 3.39 -7.07
CA ILE A 79 -1.52 3.64 -8.13
C ILE A 79 -2.11 2.32 -8.63
N ILE A 80 -1.25 1.35 -8.97
CA ILE A 80 -1.68 0.02 -9.43
C ILE A 80 -2.49 -0.69 -8.33
N HIS A 81 -2.04 -0.61 -7.07
CA HIS A 81 -2.70 -1.20 -5.92
C HIS A 81 -4.12 -0.65 -5.73
N THR A 82 -4.29 0.68 -5.77
CA THR A 82 -5.61 1.31 -5.74
C THR A 82 -6.49 0.84 -6.90
N VAL A 83 -5.95 0.73 -8.11
CA VAL A 83 -6.68 0.23 -9.28
C VAL A 83 -7.11 -1.23 -9.09
N LEU A 84 -6.26 -2.09 -8.53
CA LEU A 84 -6.61 -3.47 -8.21
C LEU A 84 -7.78 -3.52 -7.22
N HIS A 85 -7.79 -2.69 -6.18
CA HIS A 85 -8.93 -2.63 -5.26
C HIS A 85 -10.23 -2.20 -5.93
N VAL A 86 -10.17 -1.28 -6.89
CA VAL A 86 -11.35 -0.90 -7.69
C VAL A 86 -11.84 -2.09 -8.50
N PHE A 87 -10.95 -2.84 -9.16
CA PHE A 87 -11.35 -4.02 -9.94
C PHE A 87 -11.91 -5.16 -9.06
N PHE A 88 -11.34 -5.38 -7.88
CA PHE A 88 -11.78 -6.42 -6.95
C PHE A 88 -12.87 -5.97 -5.98
N GLU A 89 -13.43 -4.75 -6.13
CA GLU A 89 -14.45 -4.21 -5.24
C GLU A 89 -15.69 -5.12 -5.12
N LYS A 90 -16.07 -5.77 -6.22
CA LYS A 90 -17.23 -6.69 -6.30
C LYS A 90 -16.87 -8.14 -6.00
N HIS A 91 -15.60 -8.45 -5.71
CA HIS A 91 -15.17 -9.82 -5.46
C HIS A 91 -15.81 -10.35 -4.16
N PRO A 92 -16.37 -11.57 -4.12
CA PRO A 92 -17.15 -12.07 -2.97
C PRO A 92 -16.36 -12.14 -1.66
N ARG A 93 -15.03 -12.25 -1.73
CA ARG A 93 -14.13 -12.30 -0.57
C ARG A 93 -13.52 -10.93 -0.21
N ASN A 94 -13.92 -9.86 -0.89
CA ASN A 94 -13.44 -8.52 -0.58
C ASN A 94 -14.27 -7.92 0.56
N GLU A 95 -13.61 -7.59 1.67
CA GLU A 95 -14.24 -7.07 2.88
C GLU A 95 -14.12 -5.53 3.03
N PHE A 96 -13.47 -4.84 2.07
CA PHE A 96 -13.33 -3.38 2.03
C PHE A 96 -14.62 -2.68 1.54
N LYS A 97 -15.76 -3.01 2.16
CA LYS A 97 -17.09 -2.52 1.74
C LYS A 97 -17.45 -1.15 2.30
N ASN A 98 -16.80 -0.74 3.39
CA ASN A 98 -17.11 0.50 4.11
C ASN A 98 -16.37 1.70 3.50
N SER A 99 -16.90 2.91 3.71
CA SER A 99 -16.32 4.15 3.21
C SER A 99 -14.96 4.47 3.82
N PHE A 100 -14.72 4.12 5.08
CA PHE A 100 -13.45 4.39 5.76
C PHE A 100 -12.27 3.70 5.07
N SER A 101 -12.37 2.39 4.84
CA SER A 101 -11.37 1.59 4.12
C SER A 101 -11.11 2.15 2.71
N LYS A 102 -12.19 2.43 1.97
CA LYS A 102 -12.11 2.94 0.60
C LYS A 102 -11.44 4.32 0.55
N SER A 103 -11.72 5.19 1.50
CA SER A 103 -11.09 6.51 1.58
C SER A 103 -9.58 6.41 1.75
N ILE A 104 -9.08 5.49 2.59
CA ILE A 104 -7.62 5.27 2.75
C ILE A 104 -7.00 4.86 1.41
N ILE A 105 -7.59 3.86 0.73
CA ILE A 105 -7.10 3.33 -0.55
C ILE A 105 -7.13 4.40 -1.66
N TYR A 106 -8.21 5.19 -1.74
CA TYR A 106 -8.36 6.20 -2.78
C TYR A 106 -7.47 7.43 -2.54
N PHE A 107 -7.33 7.89 -1.30
CA PHE A 107 -6.39 8.97 -0.99
C PHE A 107 -4.94 8.55 -1.23
N MET A 108 -4.59 7.28 -0.96
CA MET A 108 -3.27 6.74 -1.27
C MET A 108 -2.97 6.83 -2.78
N GLY A 109 -3.87 6.32 -3.63
CA GLY A 109 -3.68 6.34 -5.09
C GLY A 109 -3.70 7.75 -5.69
N LEU A 110 -4.61 8.62 -5.23
CA LEU A 110 -4.66 10.02 -5.66
C LEU A 110 -3.40 10.77 -5.26
N GLY A 111 -2.99 10.64 -3.99
CA GLY A 111 -1.78 11.28 -3.47
C GLY A 111 -0.52 10.79 -4.17
N ALA A 112 -0.41 9.49 -4.46
CA ALA A 112 0.68 8.91 -5.25
C ALA A 112 0.71 9.46 -6.68
N THR A 113 -0.45 9.62 -7.33
CA THR A 113 -0.53 10.23 -8.66
C THR A 113 -0.04 11.68 -8.67
N ILE A 114 -0.45 12.47 -7.68
CA ILE A 114 -0.01 13.87 -7.53
C ILE A 114 1.49 13.92 -7.26
N HIS A 115 1.99 13.06 -6.37
CA HIS A 115 3.40 12.98 -6.02
C HIS A 115 4.26 12.60 -7.24
N LEU A 116 3.85 11.58 -8.00
CA LEU A 116 4.56 11.11 -9.19
C LEU A 116 4.65 12.17 -10.29
N ILE A 117 3.54 12.88 -10.54
CA ILE A 117 3.52 13.98 -11.51
C ILE A 117 4.46 15.09 -11.06
N TRP A 118 4.45 15.46 -9.78
CA TRP A 118 5.38 16.47 -9.27
C TRP A 118 6.83 16.00 -9.40
N LEU A 119 7.13 14.76 -8.99
CA LEU A 119 8.46 14.18 -9.12
C LEU A 119 8.99 14.21 -10.56
N ALA A 120 8.12 13.97 -11.55
CA ALA A 120 8.47 13.97 -12.97
C ALA A 120 8.73 15.38 -13.55
N LEU A 121 8.25 16.42 -12.89
CA LEU A 121 8.37 17.82 -13.33
C LEU A 121 9.58 18.54 -12.71
N GLN A 122 10.33 17.90 -11.82
CA GLN A 122 11.58 18.42 -11.24
C GLN A 122 12.78 18.01 -12.09
#